data_AF-A0A2B4SEE9-F1
#
_entry.id   AF-A0A2B4SEE9-F1
#
_cell.length_a   1.000
_cell.length_b   1.000
_cell.length_c   1.000
_cell.angle_alpha   90.00
_cell.angle_beta   90.00
_cell.angle_gamma   90.00
#
_symmetry.space_group_name_H-M   'P 1'
#
loop_
_entity.id
_entity.type
_entity.pdbx_description
1 polymer ?
#
loop_
_entity_poly.entity_id
_entity_poly.type
_entity_poly.pdbx_seq_one_letter_code
_entity_poly.pdbx_strand_id
1 'polypeptide(L)'
;MGLRFRPQGLRFRPGGLRPLHCSVVKQSMEVYPCPEKYRQGGDVRPVVVLFGWLLAKSRHLHKYGELYHQYGADVITVKLEVTEFIMPSNPKKGKASALKCTENLKEFYENEDEFKFSEAKPEQQQQKPEQVVKAKKRQAATPASEFQDSDPEDDEYDKGGSDLEMQGMLNSFGADITKTLAAKRKRIQTFTQASMKASSRKFEEVWRSQQHERSTHYDEFSRQVMNVLNQWETDLQKTREAEEKLENLYKQQQKLFQQQRIVQSQRLKRVRQLHEEHTKNMQQMQRSHESQQVSVQEQLRKEINILQKKILMDTV
;
A
#
# COMPACT_ATOMS: atom_id res chain seq x y z
N MET A 1 27.73 -17.70 25.24
CA MET A 1 26.89 -16.76 26.01
C MET A 1 25.69 -16.38 25.15
N GLY A 2 24.51 -16.91 25.47
CA GLY A 2 23.26 -16.59 24.75
C GLY A 2 22.37 -15.73 25.63
N LEU A 3 22.16 -14.47 25.27
CA LEU A 3 21.28 -13.55 25.97
C LEU A 3 19.86 -13.71 25.41
N ARG A 4 18.94 -14.19 26.27
CA ARG A 4 17.51 -14.26 26.01
C ARG A 4 16.87 -12.91 26.35
N PHE A 5 16.21 -12.29 25.38
CA PHE A 5 15.29 -11.18 25.64
C PHE A 5 13.92 -11.76 26.06
N ARG A 6 13.41 -11.36 27.23
CA ARG A 6 12.01 -11.55 27.64
C ARG A 6 11.18 -10.36 27.14
N PRO A 7 10.02 -10.56 26.49
CA PRO A 7 9.03 -9.50 26.35
C PRO A 7 8.14 -9.48 27.59
N GLN A 8 8.00 -8.31 28.22
CA GLN A 8 7.01 -8.07 29.26
C GLN A 8 5.64 -7.94 28.61
N GLY A 9 4.77 -8.95 28.81
CA GLY A 9 3.36 -8.89 28.44
C GLY A 9 2.54 -8.24 29.56
N LEU A 10 1.85 -7.15 29.24
CA LEU A 10 0.77 -6.58 30.05
C LEU A 10 -0.31 -7.65 30.27
N ARG A 11 -0.51 -8.06 31.52
CA ARG A 11 -1.62 -8.96 31.91
C ARG A 11 -2.87 -8.12 32.20
N PHE A 12 -3.89 -8.23 31.36
CA PHE A 12 -5.26 -7.91 31.76
C PHE A 12 -5.93 -9.20 32.25
N ARG A 13 -6.49 -9.17 33.47
CA ARG A 13 -7.36 -10.25 33.98
C ARG A 13 -8.77 -10.09 33.38
N PRO A 14 -9.45 -11.17 32.95
CA PRO A 14 -10.79 -11.08 32.41
C PRO A 14 -11.82 -11.13 33.55
N GLY A 15 -12.58 -10.05 33.72
CA GLY A 15 -13.90 -10.11 34.35
C GLY A 15 -14.95 -10.31 33.27
N GLY A 16 -15.76 -11.36 33.40
CA GLY A 16 -17.03 -11.60 32.69
C GLY A 16 -17.10 -11.20 31.21
N LEU A 17 -16.84 -12.15 30.31
CA LEU A 17 -17.04 -11.98 28.86
C LEU A 17 -18.54 -11.74 28.56
N ARG A 18 -18.89 -10.47 28.28
CA ARG A 18 -20.10 -10.17 27.50
C ARG A 18 -19.85 -10.53 26.03
N PRO A 19 -20.87 -11.01 25.30
CA PRO A 19 -20.78 -11.18 23.85
C PRO A 19 -20.32 -9.86 23.20
N LEU A 20 -19.39 -9.96 22.24
CA LEU A 20 -18.92 -8.82 21.47
C LEU A 20 -20.12 -8.15 20.78
N HIS A 21 -20.36 -6.89 21.11
CA HIS A 21 -21.41 -6.08 20.52
C HIS A 21 -21.01 -5.74 19.07
N CYS A 22 -21.64 -6.41 18.10
CA CYS A 22 -21.51 -6.09 16.68
C CYS A 22 -22.31 -4.83 16.36
N SER A 23 -21.68 -3.66 16.41
CA SER A 23 -22.13 -2.49 15.64
C SER A 23 -21.56 -2.57 14.23
N VAL A 24 -22.35 -2.20 13.22
CA VAL A 24 -21.99 -2.19 11.80
C VAL A 24 -20.60 -1.60 11.62
N VAL A 25 -19.63 -2.48 11.41
CA VAL A 25 -18.25 -2.12 11.13
C VAL A 25 -18.23 -1.52 9.72
N LYS A 26 -17.45 -0.45 9.54
CA LYS A 26 -17.26 0.23 8.25
C LYS A 26 -17.08 -0.81 7.12
N GLN A 27 -17.58 -0.46 5.92
CA GLN A 27 -17.63 -1.30 4.71
C GLN A 27 -16.29 -1.97 4.31
N SER A 28 -15.18 -1.54 4.90
CA SER A 28 -13.81 -2.01 4.70
C SER A 28 -13.33 -3.12 5.65
N MET A 29 -14.12 -3.60 6.63
CA MET A 29 -13.64 -4.61 7.58
C MET A 29 -14.61 -5.77 7.77
N GLU A 30 -14.11 -7.00 7.59
CA GLU A 30 -14.87 -8.25 7.66
C GLU A 30 -14.29 -9.16 8.75
N VAL A 31 -15.17 -9.82 9.51
CA VAL A 31 -14.76 -10.72 10.61
C VAL A 31 -15.09 -12.15 10.21
N TYR A 32 -14.10 -13.03 10.36
CA TYR A 32 -14.16 -14.46 10.08
C TYR A 32 -13.86 -15.26 11.35
N PRO A 33 -14.89 -15.67 12.10
CA PRO A 33 -14.74 -16.50 13.28
C PRO A 33 -14.04 -17.82 12.95
N CYS A 34 -13.24 -18.32 13.88
CA CYS A 34 -12.56 -19.62 13.76
C CYS A 34 -13.59 -20.76 13.65
N PRO A 35 -13.52 -21.62 12.61
CA PRO A 35 -14.37 -22.79 12.48
C PRO A 35 -14.26 -23.75 13.67
N GLU A 36 -15.35 -24.41 14.05
CA GLU A 36 -15.40 -25.30 15.23
C GLU A 36 -14.37 -26.43 15.20
N LYS A 37 -14.08 -26.96 14.02
CA LYS A 37 -13.06 -28.00 13.80
C LYS A 37 -11.64 -27.60 14.22
N TYR A 38 -11.35 -26.31 14.34
CA TYR A 38 -10.04 -25.80 14.74
C TYR A 38 -10.06 -25.10 16.11
N ARG A 39 -11.19 -25.12 16.83
CA ARG A 39 -11.28 -24.55 18.17
C ARG A 39 -10.45 -25.40 19.13
N GLN A 40 -9.40 -24.79 19.67
CA GLN A 40 -8.68 -25.33 20.82
C GLN A 40 -9.42 -24.89 22.08
N GLY A 41 -9.74 -25.82 22.99
CA GLY A 41 -10.61 -25.63 24.15
C GLY A 41 -10.05 -24.77 25.29
N GLY A 42 -9.37 -23.66 24.97
CA GLY A 42 -8.88 -22.67 25.94
C GLY A 42 -9.81 -21.46 26.09
N ASP A 43 -9.80 -20.85 27.28
CA ASP A 43 -10.63 -19.67 27.61
C ASP A 43 -10.28 -18.39 26.82
N VAL A 44 -9.14 -18.37 26.11
CA VAL A 44 -8.66 -17.18 25.37
C VAL A 44 -8.43 -17.56 23.91
N ARG A 45 -9.21 -16.93 23.01
CA ARG A 45 -9.03 -17.08 21.56
C ARG A 45 -8.16 -15.97 21.00
N PRO A 46 -7.06 -16.29 20.29
CA PRO A 46 -6.26 -15.29 19.62
C PRO A 46 -7.05 -14.65 18.47
N VAL A 47 -6.87 -13.34 18.27
CA VAL A 47 -7.47 -12.59 17.15
C VAL A 47 -6.34 -12.11 16.24
N VAL A 48 -6.45 -12.38 14.94
CA VAL A 48 -5.48 -11.96 13.92
C VAL A 48 -6.12 -10.92 13.02
N VAL A 49 -5.46 -9.77 12.84
CA VAL A 49 -5.90 -8.71 11.94
C VAL A 49 -5.04 -8.73 10.68
N LEU A 50 -5.66 -8.99 9.53
CA LEU A 50 -5.04 -9.02 8.22
C LEU A 50 -5.33 -7.71 7.48
N PHE A 51 -4.30 -6.93 7.22
CA PHE A 51 -4.39 -5.74 6.38
C PHE A 51 -4.15 -6.11 4.91
N GLY A 52 -5.15 -5.88 4.06
CA GLY A 52 -5.00 -5.99 2.61
C GLY A 52 -4.23 -4.80 2.06
N TRP A 53 -2.94 -4.99 1.81
CA TRP A 53 -2.09 -3.95 1.22
C TRP A 53 -2.41 -3.80 -0.29
N LEU A 54 -2.50 -2.55 -0.80
CA LEU A 54 -2.52 -2.15 -2.23
C LEU A 54 -3.21 -3.16 -3.18
N LEU A 55 -4.54 -3.08 -3.30
CA LEU A 55 -5.34 -3.88 -4.23
C LEU A 55 -5.33 -5.41 -3.96
N ALA A 56 -4.95 -5.86 -2.76
CA ALA A 56 -5.02 -7.26 -2.38
C ALA A 56 -6.40 -7.86 -2.67
N LYS A 57 -6.45 -8.82 -3.60
CA LYS A 57 -7.69 -9.53 -3.95
C LYS A 57 -8.24 -10.25 -2.72
N SER A 58 -9.57 -10.24 -2.54
CA SER A 58 -10.26 -10.88 -1.40
C SER A 58 -9.86 -12.36 -1.23
N ARG A 59 -9.55 -13.06 -2.33
CA ARG A 59 -9.07 -14.45 -2.34
C ARG A 59 -7.75 -14.65 -1.58
N HIS A 60 -6.85 -13.66 -1.63
CA HIS A 60 -5.56 -13.74 -0.92
C HIS A 60 -5.79 -13.59 0.58
N LEU A 61 -6.59 -12.60 1.00
CA LEU A 61 -6.94 -12.40 2.40
C LEU A 61 -7.64 -13.62 2.99
N HIS A 62 -8.52 -14.27 2.23
CA HIS A 62 -9.18 -15.51 2.65
C HIS A 62 -8.18 -16.65 2.82
N LYS A 63 -7.29 -16.88 1.84
CA LYS A 63 -6.25 -17.94 1.89
C LYS A 63 -5.33 -17.78 3.10
N TYR A 64 -4.89 -16.54 3.39
CA TYR A 64 -4.07 -16.29 4.58
C TYR A 64 -4.89 -16.41 5.87
N GLY A 65 -6.17 -16.01 5.86
CA GLY A 65 -7.08 -16.21 6.98
C GLY A 65 -7.25 -17.67 7.37
N GLU A 66 -7.41 -18.57 6.40
CA GLU A 66 -7.52 -20.01 6.65
C GLU A 66 -6.28 -20.59 7.34
N LEU A 67 -5.10 -20.07 7.03
CA LEU A 67 -3.86 -20.47 7.70
C LEU A 67 -3.92 -20.13 9.20
N TYR A 68 -4.45 -18.97 9.58
CA TYR A 68 -4.62 -18.59 10.99
C TYR A 68 -5.77 -19.31 11.67
N HIS A 69 -6.81 -19.71 10.92
CA HIS A 69 -7.87 -20.59 11.43
C HIS A 69 -7.33 -21.94 11.88
N GLN A 70 -6.33 -22.52 11.20
CA GLN A 70 -5.69 -23.78 11.61
C GLN A 70 -5.01 -23.68 12.98
N TYR A 71 -4.64 -22.47 13.42
CA TYR A 71 -4.07 -22.19 14.74
C TYR A 71 -5.12 -21.78 15.78
N GLY A 72 -6.42 -21.90 15.47
CA GLY A 72 -7.51 -21.59 16.40
C GLY A 72 -7.79 -20.10 16.59
N ALA A 73 -7.32 -19.23 15.68
CA ALA A 73 -7.51 -17.79 15.79
C ALA A 73 -8.77 -17.29 15.08
N ASP A 74 -9.44 -16.28 15.64
CA ASP A 74 -10.46 -15.49 14.94
C ASP A 74 -9.75 -14.49 14.01
N VAL A 75 -10.19 -14.35 12.75
CA VAL A 75 -9.51 -13.51 11.76
C VAL A 75 -10.36 -12.29 11.41
N ILE A 76 -9.78 -11.10 11.44
CA ILE A 76 -10.39 -9.86 10.97
C ILE A 76 -9.62 -9.42 9.73
N THR A 77 -10.28 -9.26 8.59
CA THR A 77 -9.67 -8.67 7.40
C THR A 77 -10.04 -7.20 7.31
N VAL A 78 -9.07 -6.37 6.96
CA VAL A 78 -9.26 -4.95 6.68
C VAL A 78 -8.88 -4.72 5.23
N LYS A 79 -9.88 -4.47 4.39
CA LYS A 79 -9.76 -4.07 2.99
C LYS A 79 -9.58 -2.56 2.94
N LEU A 80 -8.34 -2.11 2.75
CA LEU A 80 -8.06 -0.70 2.56
C LEU A 80 -8.23 -0.38 1.07
N GLU A 81 -9.13 0.55 0.73
CA GLU A 81 -9.16 1.07 -0.63
C GLU A 81 -7.99 2.03 -0.84
N VAL A 82 -7.32 1.95 -2.00
CA VAL A 82 -6.18 2.82 -2.33
C VAL A 82 -6.57 4.32 -2.24
N THR A 83 -7.84 4.63 -2.51
CA THR A 83 -8.45 5.95 -2.34
C THR A 83 -8.51 6.43 -0.89
N GLU A 84 -8.61 5.54 0.10
CA GLU A 84 -8.58 5.90 1.53
C GLU A 84 -7.20 6.37 1.98
N PHE A 85 -6.13 5.96 1.29
CA PHE A 85 -4.74 6.33 1.60
C PHE A 85 -4.21 7.50 0.76
N ILE A 86 -4.63 7.61 -0.51
CA ILE A 86 -4.06 8.56 -1.48
C ILE A 86 -4.77 9.93 -1.49
N MET A 87 -5.85 10.15 -0.74
CA MET A 87 -6.56 11.43 -0.78
C MET A 87 -5.70 12.59 -0.25
N PRO A 88 -5.33 13.57 -1.10
CA PRO A 88 -4.72 14.80 -0.60
C PRO A 88 -5.79 15.61 0.14
N SER A 89 -5.39 16.31 1.20
CA SER A 89 -6.26 17.09 2.08
C SER A 89 -7.09 18.19 1.39
N ASN A 90 -6.91 18.42 0.08
CA ASN A 90 -7.63 19.40 -0.72
C ASN A 90 -8.46 18.73 -1.86
N PRO A 91 -9.81 18.69 -1.75
CA PRO A 91 -10.67 17.87 -2.60
C PRO A 91 -10.86 18.37 -4.04
N LYS A 92 -10.34 19.55 -4.40
CA LYS A 92 -10.66 20.22 -5.68
C LYS A 92 -9.64 20.04 -6.81
N LYS A 93 -8.42 19.55 -6.51
CA LYS A 93 -7.38 19.31 -7.53
C LYS A 93 -6.81 17.89 -7.52
N GLY A 94 -6.95 17.17 -6.40
CA GLY A 94 -6.40 15.82 -6.25
C GLY A 94 -7.28 14.68 -6.77
N LYS A 95 -8.60 14.88 -6.89
CA LYS A 95 -9.52 13.78 -7.25
C LYS A 95 -9.24 13.20 -8.64
N ALA A 96 -9.07 14.04 -9.66
CA ALA A 96 -8.85 13.56 -11.02
C ALA A 96 -7.49 12.87 -11.20
N SER A 97 -6.44 13.38 -10.53
CA SER A 97 -5.10 12.78 -10.58
C SER A 97 -5.01 11.49 -9.77
N ALA A 98 -5.66 11.43 -8.60
CA ALA A 98 -5.71 10.23 -7.77
C ALA A 98 -6.55 9.13 -8.42
N LEU A 99 -7.72 9.45 -8.99
CA LEU A 99 -8.51 8.49 -9.76
C LEU A 99 -7.72 7.93 -10.95
N LYS A 100 -7.05 8.81 -11.71
CA LYS A 100 -6.25 8.38 -12.87
C LYS A 100 -5.05 7.52 -12.48
N CYS A 101 -4.39 7.82 -11.36
CA CYS A 101 -3.35 6.95 -10.80
C CYS A 101 -3.92 5.59 -10.37
N THR A 102 -5.09 5.56 -9.73
CA THR A 102 -5.72 4.31 -9.28
C THR A 102 -6.23 3.46 -10.45
N GLU A 103 -6.72 4.08 -11.53
CA GLU A 103 -7.14 3.40 -12.76
C GLU A 103 -5.93 2.79 -13.48
N ASN A 104 -4.84 3.54 -13.63
CA ASN A 104 -3.59 3.04 -14.23
C ASN A 104 -2.98 1.88 -13.41
N LEU A 105 -3.04 1.96 -12.07
CA LEU A 105 -2.61 0.86 -11.20
C LEU A 105 -3.51 -0.36 -11.35
N LYS A 106 -4.83 -0.17 -11.42
CA LYS A 106 -5.79 -1.26 -11.61
C LYS A 106 -5.57 -1.97 -12.95
N GLU A 107 -5.36 -1.21 -14.02
CA GLU A 107 -5.08 -1.72 -15.37
C GLU A 107 -3.73 -2.46 -15.43
N PHE A 108 -2.70 -1.98 -14.72
CA PHE A 108 -1.40 -2.67 -14.62
C PHE A 108 -1.51 -4.07 -14.00
N TYR A 109 -2.32 -4.26 -12.95
CA TYR A 109 -2.46 -5.54 -12.25
C TYR A 109 -3.55 -6.47 -12.81
N GLU A 110 -4.48 -5.95 -13.60
CA GLU A 110 -5.48 -6.76 -14.32
C GLU A 110 -4.91 -7.39 -15.60
N ASN A 111 -3.86 -6.79 -16.18
CA ASN A 111 -3.25 -7.24 -17.45
C ASN A 111 -2.07 -8.22 -17.34
N GLU A 112 -1.59 -8.55 -16.13
CA GLU A 112 -0.49 -9.53 -15.93
C GLU A 112 -0.91 -10.99 -16.22
N ASP A 113 -2.21 -11.29 -16.27
CA ASP A 113 -2.72 -12.63 -16.61
C ASP A 113 -2.67 -12.93 -18.14
N GLU A 114 -2.24 -11.98 -18.98
CA GLU A 114 -2.29 -12.09 -20.45
C GLU A 114 -0.97 -11.69 -21.17
N PHE A 115 0.18 -12.11 -20.65
CA PHE A 115 1.46 -11.94 -21.38
C PHE A 115 1.55 -12.89 -22.60
N LYS A 116 0.86 -12.53 -23.69
CA LYS A 116 0.99 -13.12 -25.02
C LYS A 116 1.66 -12.12 -25.95
N PHE A 117 2.75 -12.58 -26.58
CA PHE A 117 3.54 -11.83 -27.55
C PHE A 117 2.74 -11.63 -28.84
N SER A 118 2.34 -10.40 -29.16
CA SER A 118 1.87 -10.03 -30.50
C SER A 118 2.19 -8.57 -30.82
N GLU A 119 2.92 -8.38 -31.93
CA GLU A 119 3.21 -7.10 -32.58
C GLU A 119 1.94 -6.39 -33.04
N ALA A 120 1.90 -5.06 -32.92
CA ALA A 120 0.94 -4.23 -33.64
C ALA A 120 1.54 -2.86 -34.03
N LYS A 121 1.26 -2.47 -35.29
CA LYS A 121 1.48 -1.14 -35.88
C LYS A 121 0.34 -0.16 -35.56
N PRO A 122 0.52 1.16 -35.79
CA PRO A 122 -0.20 2.23 -35.09
C PRO A 122 -1.28 2.93 -35.92
N GLU A 123 -2.14 3.68 -35.22
CA GLU A 123 -2.95 4.89 -35.56
C GLU A 123 -4.34 4.80 -34.87
N GLN A 124 -5.02 5.84 -34.37
CA GLN A 124 -5.03 7.27 -34.66
C GLN A 124 -5.74 8.04 -33.50
N GLN A 125 -5.48 9.35 -33.44
CA GLN A 125 -6.00 10.35 -32.48
C GLN A 125 -7.47 10.73 -32.72
N GLN A 126 -8.21 11.11 -31.66
CA GLN A 126 -9.19 12.20 -31.77
C GLN A 126 -9.51 12.92 -30.44
N GLN A 127 -9.75 14.23 -30.56
CA GLN A 127 -9.80 15.28 -29.52
C GLN A 127 -11.23 15.62 -29.04
N LYS A 128 -11.33 16.08 -27.76
CA LYS A 128 -12.14 17.18 -27.08
C LYS A 128 -13.60 17.54 -27.57
N PRO A 129 -14.45 18.36 -26.87
CA PRO A 129 -14.20 19.35 -25.78
C PRO A 129 -15.26 19.49 -24.63
N GLU A 130 -14.97 20.46 -23.75
CA GLU A 130 -15.66 21.00 -22.56
C GLU A 130 -17.05 21.65 -22.75
N GLN A 131 -17.84 21.76 -21.66
CA GLN A 131 -18.77 22.89 -21.42
C GLN A 131 -18.93 23.27 -19.93
N VAL A 132 -19.20 24.56 -19.70
CA VAL A 132 -19.22 25.34 -18.44
C VAL A 132 -20.62 25.91 -18.20
N VAL A 133 -21.20 25.86 -16.98
CA VAL A 133 -22.28 26.82 -16.57
C VAL A 133 -22.34 27.11 -15.05
N LYS A 134 -22.03 28.39 -14.73
CA LYS A 134 -22.63 29.40 -13.81
C LYS A 134 -23.16 29.07 -12.40
N ALA A 135 -22.68 29.87 -11.43
CA ALA A 135 -23.21 30.07 -10.09
C ALA A 135 -24.24 31.22 -10.00
N LYS A 136 -25.20 31.12 -9.08
CA LYS A 136 -26.14 32.21 -8.74
C LYS A 136 -26.28 32.37 -7.22
N LYS A 137 -26.22 33.63 -6.80
CA LYS A 137 -26.21 34.23 -5.44
C LYS A 137 -27.63 34.48 -4.91
N ARG A 138 -27.82 34.47 -3.57
CA ARG A 138 -28.79 35.21 -2.71
C ARG A 138 -28.79 34.56 -1.30
N GLN A 139 -29.04 35.20 -0.15
CA GLN A 139 -29.44 36.56 0.24
C GLN A 139 -29.21 36.74 1.76
N ALA A 140 -29.05 37.99 2.20
CA ALA A 140 -28.94 38.39 3.60
C ALA A 140 -30.32 38.69 4.21
N ALA A 141 -30.45 38.49 5.53
CA ALA A 141 -31.65 38.77 6.32
C ALA A 141 -31.49 40.06 7.16
N THR A 142 -32.58 40.81 7.23
CA THR A 142 -32.87 42.03 8.01
C THR A 142 -33.04 41.75 9.51
N PRO A 143 -32.83 42.76 10.40
CA PRO A 143 -33.45 42.78 11.72
C PRO A 143 -34.64 43.75 11.78
N ALA A 144 -35.60 43.35 12.61
CA ALA A 144 -36.89 43.98 12.87
C ALA A 144 -36.80 45.22 13.79
N SER A 145 -37.84 46.05 13.69
CA SER A 145 -38.13 47.29 14.42
C SER A 145 -38.87 47.06 15.75
N GLU A 146 -39.14 48.19 16.43
CA GLU A 146 -40.08 48.47 17.54
C GLU A 146 -39.36 48.73 18.88
N PHE A 147 -39.60 49.82 19.60
CA PHE A 147 -40.91 50.27 20.08
C PHE A 147 -40.95 51.80 20.31
N GLN A 148 -42.14 52.35 20.08
CA GLN A 148 -42.56 53.74 20.24
C GLN A 148 -43.55 53.75 21.42
N ASP A 149 -43.44 54.69 22.36
CA ASP A 149 -44.51 54.94 23.32
C ASP A 149 -44.71 56.45 23.48
N SER A 150 -45.94 56.86 23.22
CA SER A 150 -46.49 58.18 23.45
C SER A 150 -47.55 58.07 24.55
N ASP A 151 -47.47 58.99 25.53
CA ASP A 151 -48.50 59.68 26.35
C ASP A 151 -49.88 59.04 26.60
N PRO A 152 -50.52 59.21 27.79
CA PRO A 152 -51.21 60.50 28.08
C PRO A 152 -51.40 60.94 29.56
N GLU A 153 -51.58 62.26 29.70
CA GLU A 153 -52.46 63.06 30.60
C GLU A 153 -52.53 62.81 32.13
N ASP A 154 -52.37 63.89 32.93
CA ASP A 154 -53.46 64.46 33.75
C ASP A 154 -53.02 65.62 34.69
N ASP A 155 -53.96 66.55 34.87
CA ASP A 155 -54.23 67.43 36.03
C ASP A 155 -53.38 68.68 36.31
N GLU A 156 -53.87 69.79 35.75
CA GLU A 156 -53.57 71.18 36.13
C GLU A 156 -54.33 71.55 37.43
N TYR A 157 -53.60 71.66 38.55
CA TYR A 157 -54.08 72.28 39.79
C TYR A 157 -53.24 73.53 40.12
N ASP A 158 -53.93 74.67 40.13
CA ASP A 158 -53.47 75.96 40.65
C ASP A 158 -53.23 75.90 42.17
N LYS A 159 -51.99 76.18 42.63
CA LYS A 159 -51.67 76.48 44.03
C LYS A 159 -50.40 77.32 44.19
N GLY A 160 -50.61 78.62 44.38
CA GLY A 160 -49.86 79.56 45.24
C GLY A 160 -48.36 79.34 45.53
N GLY A 161 -47.52 80.15 44.88
CA GLY A 161 -46.44 80.99 45.43
C GLY A 161 -45.30 80.44 46.32
N SER A 162 -45.50 79.35 47.07
CA SER A 162 -44.47 78.69 47.91
C SER A 162 -44.17 77.26 47.47
N ASP A 163 -44.97 76.70 46.56
CA ASP A 163 -44.79 75.35 45.99
C ASP A 163 -43.76 75.33 44.85
N LEU A 164 -43.62 76.45 44.12
CA LEU A 164 -42.65 76.61 43.02
C LEU A 164 -41.18 76.49 43.45
N GLU A 165 -40.82 76.98 44.64
CA GLU A 165 -39.44 76.87 45.14
C GLU A 165 -39.11 75.45 45.60
N MET A 166 -40.06 74.77 46.26
CA MET A 166 -39.91 73.36 46.65
C MET A 166 -39.87 72.44 45.41
N GLN A 167 -40.70 72.72 44.41
CA GLN A 167 -40.73 71.99 43.15
C GLN A 167 -39.48 72.28 42.29
N GLY A 168 -38.96 73.52 42.32
CA GLY A 168 -37.68 73.87 41.71
C GLY A 168 -36.49 73.13 42.34
N MET A 169 -36.48 72.98 43.67
CA MET A 169 -35.47 72.19 44.38
C MET A 169 -35.60 70.68 44.15
N LEU A 170 -36.82 70.14 44.04
CA LEU A 170 -37.05 68.73 43.69
C LEU A 170 -36.64 68.44 42.23
N ASN A 171 -36.92 69.36 41.31
CA ASN A 171 -36.53 69.24 39.91
C ASN A 171 -35.01 69.27 39.72
N SER A 172 -34.28 70.09 40.48
CA SER A 172 -32.82 70.10 40.44
C SER A 172 -32.22 68.80 41.01
N PHE A 173 -32.81 68.26 42.09
CA PHE A 173 -32.41 66.97 42.65
C PHE A 173 -32.69 65.81 41.67
N GLY A 174 -33.85 65.83 40.99
CA GLY A 174 -34.19 64.88 39.93
C GLY A 174 -33.23 64.95 38.73
N ALA A 175 -32.81 66.16 38.34
CA ALA A 175 -31.81 66.38 37.28
C ALA A 175 -30.42 65.82 37.68
N ASP A 176 -30.00 66.03 38.93
CA ASP A 176 -28.73 65.51 39.45
C ASP A 176 -28.72 63.97 39.58
N ILE A 177 -29.84 63.36 39.99
CA ILE A 177 -30.01 61.90 39.96
C ILE A 177 -29.91 61.39 38.52
N THR A 178 -30.62 62.03 37.58
CA THR A 178 -30.62 61.62 36.17
C THR A 178 -29.23 61.73 35.55
N LYS A 179 -28.50 62.81 35.83
CA LYS A 179 -27.11 63.02 35.40
C LYS A 179 -26.17 61.98 36.00
N THR A 180 -26.33 61.67 37.28
CA THR A 180 -25.56 60.64 37.98
C THR A 180 -25.83 59.25 37.40
N LEU A 181 -27.10 58.92 37.12
CA LEU A 181 -27.50 57.68 36.46
C LEU A 181 -26.93 57.58 35.04
N ALA A 182 -26.98 58.66 34.25
CA ALA A 182 -26.40 58.71 32.92
C ALA A 182 -24.87 58.51 32.95
N ALA A 183 -24.17 59.16 33.89
CA ALA A 183 -22.74 58.97 34.08
C ALA A 183 -22.38 57.54 34.52
N LYS A 184 -23.15 56.95 35.45
CA LYS A 184 -22.99 55.56 35.88
C LYS A 184 -23.24 54.59 34.72
N ARG A 185 -24.29 54.81 33.93
CA ARG A 185 -24.61 54.02 32.72
C ARG A 185 -23.47 54.08 31.71
N LYS A 186 -22.96 55.26 31.39
CA LYS A 186 -21.81 55.44 30.47
C LYS A 186 -20.56 54.71 30.99
N ARG A 187 -20.25 54.83 32.28
CA ARG A 187 -19.11 54.15 32.89
C ARG A 187 -19.23 52.62 32.79
N ILE A 188 -20.41 52.06 33.08
CA ILE A 188 -20.68 50.63 32.95
C ILE A 188 -20.52 50.20 31.49
N GLN A 189 -21.11 50.94 30.54
CA GLN A 189 -21.01 50.62 29.11
C GLN A 189 -19.56 50.59 28.62
N THR A 190 -18.76 51.60 28.98
CA THR A 190 -17.33 51.65 28.62
C THR A 190 -16.54 50.53 29.28
N PHE A 191 -16.78 50.24 30.56
CA PHE A 191 -16.12 49.15 31.27
C PHE A 191 -16.46 47.78 30.65
N THR A 192 -17.74 47.53 30.36
CA THR A 192 -18.20 46.30 29.70
C THR A 192 -17.58 46.16 28.31
N GLN A 193 -17.59 47.23 27.50
CA GLN A 193 -16.98 47.22 26.18
C GLN A 193 -15.46 46.93 26.23
N ALA A 194 -14.74 47.55 27.16
CA ALA A 194 -13.31 47.31 27.36
C ALA A 194 -13.04 45.87 27.80
N SER A 195 -13.86 45.34 28.72
CA SER A 195 -13.77 43.97 29.24
C SER A 195 -14.03 42.93 28.14
N MET A 196 -15.08 43.13 27.33
CA MET A 196 -15.34 42.25 26.17
C MET A 196 -14.18 42.28 25.19
N LYS A 197 -13.65 43.46 24.84
CA LYS A 197 -12.52 43.59 23.92
C LYS A 197 -11.26 42.90 24.45
N ALA A 198 -10.98 43.00 25.75
CA ALA A 198 -9.88 42.30 26.39
C ALA A 198 -10.08 40.77 26.35
N SER A 199 -11.29 40.30 26.67
CA SER A 199 -11.65 38.88 26.60
C SER A 199 -11.54 38.31 25.18
N SER A 200 -12.09 39.00 24.17
CA SER A 200 -11.98 38.59 22.76
C SER A 200 -10.52 38.52 22.30
N ARG A 201 -9.66 39.46 22.74
CA ARG A 201 -8.22 39.41 22.44
C ARG A 201 -7.54 38.19 23.05
N LYS A 202 -7.89 37.84 24.29
CA LYS A 202 -7.35 36.64 24.95
C LYS A 202 -7.82 35.35 24.27
N PHE A 203 -9.07 35.30 23.85
CA PHE A 203 -9.59 34.18 23.05
C PHE A 203 -8.83 34.03 21.72
N GLU A 204 -8.64 35.13 20.99
CA GLU A 204 -7.86 35.16 19.74
C GLU A 204 -6.40 34.73 19.94
N GLU A 205 -5.76 35.18 21.00
CA GLU A 205 -4.38 34.80 21.35
C GLU A 205 -4.25 33.29 21.56
N VAL A 206 -5.11 32.71 22.41
CA VAL A 206 -5.14 31.26 22.67
C VAL A 206 -5.49 30.49 21.40
N TRP A 207 -6.48 30.96 20.64
CA TRP A 207 -6.88 30.32 19.37
C TRP A 207 -5.70 30.27 18.39
N ARG A 208 -4.98 31.38 18.20
CA ARG A 208 -3.82 31.42 17.30
C ARG A 208 -2.67 30.55 17.80
N SER A 209 -2.38 30.56 19.10
CA SER A 209 -1.36 29.68 19.69
C SER A 209 -1.65 28.21 19.38
N GLN A 210 -2.89 27.78 19.62
CA GLN A 210 -3.29 26.40 19.35
C GLN A 210 -3.30 26.05 17.86
N GLN A 211 -3.71 26.98 16.99
CA GLN A 211 -3.63 26.78 15.54
C GLN A 211 -2.17 26.61 15.09
N HIS A 212 -1.26 27.41 15.62
CA HIS A 212 0.16 27.32 15.33
C HIS A 212 0.75 25.99 15.81
N GLU A 213 0.51 25.59 17.07
CA GLU A 213 0.96 24.32 17.62
C GLU A 213 0.47 23.13 16.78
N ARG A 214 -0.82 23.10 16.41
CA ARG A 214 -1.36 22.07 15.53
C ARG A 214 -0.65 22.04 14.19
N SER A 215 -0.46 23.19 13.54
CA SER A 215 0.25 23.29 12.27
C SER A 215 1.67 22.73 12.38
N THR A 216 2.42 23.15 13.40
CA THR A 216 3.79 22.68 13.64
C THR A 216 3.85 21.17 13.84
N HIS A 217 2.92 20.59 14.59
CA HIS A 217 2.84 19.14 14.76
C HIS A 217 2.55 18.41 13.45
N TYR A 218 1.66 18.95 12.61
CA TYR A 218 1.38 18.39 11.30
C TYR A 218 2.58 18.48 10.36
N ASP A 219 3.27 19.61 10.33
CA ASP A 219 4.45 19.83 9.48
C ASP A 219 5.59 18.87 9.87
N GLU A 220 5.82 18.70 11.18
CA GLU A 220 6.83 17.77 11.69
C GLU A 220 6.49 16.31 11.37
N PHE A 221 5.23 15.90 11.58
CA PHE A 221 4.78 14.57 11.21
C PHE A 221 4.90 14.33 9.70
N SER A 222 4.48 15.29 8.88
CA SER A 222 4.60 15.22 7.42
C SER A 222 6.06 15.08 6.99
N ARG A 223 6.97 15.84 7.60
CA ARG A 223 8.41 15.74 7.36
C ARG A 223 8.95 14.35 7.70
N GLN A 224 8.55 13.78 8.84
CA GLN A 224 8.95 12.42 9.23
C GLN A 224 8.45 11.37 8.25
N VAL A 225 7.18 11.44 7.84
CA VAL A 225 6.61 10.53 6.83
C VAL A 225 7.36 10.65 5.51
N MET A 226 7.64 11.87 5.04
CA MET A 226 8.38 12.08 3.80
C MET A 226 9.81 11.54 3.88
N ASN A 227 10.48 11.64 5.04
CA ASN A 227 11.80 11.04 5.22
C ASN A 227 11.75 9.52 5.08
N VAL A 228 10.77 8.85 5.68
CA VAL A 228 10.59 7.39 5.55
C VAL A 228 10.28 7.02 4.10
N LEU A 229 9.39 7.75 3.42
CA LEU A 229 9.06 7.49 2.02
C LEU A 229 10.29 7.64 1.09
N ASN A 230 11.11 8.66 1.30
CA ASN A 230 12.33 8.87 0.52
C ASN A 230 13.38 7.77 0.76
N GLN A 231 13.52 7.31 2.01
CA GLN A 231 14.36 6.16 2.34
C GLN A 231 13.85 4.90 1.62
N TRP A 232 12.54 4.69 1.64
CA TRP A 232 11.93 3.53 1.01
C TRP A 232 12.11 3.51 -0.51
N GLU A 233 11.98 4.67 -1.17
CA GLU A 233 12.27 4.81 -2.59
C GLU A 233 13.74 4.49 -2.90
N THR A 234 14.65 4.95 -2.05
CA THR A 234 16.09 4.66 -2.19
C THR A 234 16.36 3.16 -2.06
N ASP A 235 15.74 2.49 -1.10
CA ASP A 235 15.93 1.05 -0.88
C ASP A 235 15.27 0.20 -1.97
N LEU A 236 14.15 0.66 -2.52
CA LEU A 236 13.54 0.05 -3.70
C LEU A 236 14.48 0.14 -4.91
N GLN A 237 15.13 1.28 -5.12
CA GLN A 237 16.09 1.46 -6.20
C GLN A 237 17.33 0.54 -6.04
N LYS A 238 17.88 0.43 -4.82
CA LYS A 238 18.97 -0.51 -4.54
C LYS A 238 18.57 -1.96 -4.79
N THR A 239 17.32 -2.31 -4.47
CA THR A 239 16.79 -3.66 -4.71
C THR A 239 16.76 -3.96 -6.20
N ARG A 240 16.28 -3.03 -7.04
CA ARG A 240 16.30 -3.17 -8.50
C ARG A 240 17.71 -3.36 -9.06
N GLU A 241 18.68 -2.57 -8.58
CA GLU A 241 20.08 -2.71 -9.00
C GLU A 241 20.68 -4.08 -8.61
N ALA A 242 20.28 -4.62 -7.45
CA ALA A 242 20.71 -5.96 -7.02
C ALA A 242 20.07 -7.07 -7.89
N GLU A 243 18.79 -6.92 -8.24
CA GLU A 243 18.09 -7.83 -9.14
C GLU A 243 18.73 -7.86 -10.53
N GLU A 244 19.07 -6.70 -11.11
CA GLU A 244 19.74 -6.64 -12.41
C GLU A 244 21.10 -7.35 -12.39
N LYS A 245 21.88 -7.18 -11.32
CA LYS A 245 23.16 -7.89 -11.15
C LYS A 245 22.95 -9.40 -11.06
N LEU A 246 21.94 -9.84 -10.32
CA LEU A 246 21.61 -11.26 -10.18
C LEU A 246 21.15 -11.86 -11.51
N GLU A 247 20.32 -11.15 -12.27
CA GLU A 247 19.87 -11.55 -13.59
C GLU A 247 21.06 -11.74 -14.55
N ASN A 248 22.01 -10.80 -14.53
CA ASN A 248 23.21 -10.88 -15.35
C ASN A 248 24.10 -12.10 -14.98
N LEU A 249 24.30 -12.36 -13.69
CA LEU A 249 25.01 -13.55 -13.22
C LEU A 249 24.31 -14.84 -13.64
N TYR A 250 22.98 -14.88 -13.52
CA TYR A 250 22.19 -16.03 -13.94
C TYR A 250 22.30 -16.29 -15.45
N LYS A 251 22.20 -15.24 -16.28
CA LYS A 251 22.40 -15.35 -17.74
C LYS A 251 23.79 -15.88 -18.10
N GLN A 252 24.83 -15.43 -17.40
CA GLN A 252 26.20 -15.94 -17.60
C GLN A 252 26.31 -17.42 -17.20
N GLN A 253 25.78 -17.79 -16.03
CA GLN A 253 25.79 -19.17 -15.56
C GLN A 253 25.02 -20.09 -16.50
N GLN A 254 23.87 -19.65 -17.01
CA GLN A 254 23.06 -20.38 -17.98
C GLN A 254 23.84 -20.65 -19.27
N LYS A 255 24.56 -19.65 -19.81
CA LYS A 255 25.44 -19.83 -20.98
C LYS A 255 26.54 -20.85 -20.72
N LEU A 256 27.18 -20.81 -19.54
CA LEU A 256 28.21 -21.76 -19.16
C LEU A 256 27.67 -23.20 -19.10
N PHE A 257 26.50 -23.42 -18.50
CA PHE A 257 25.86 -24.73 -18.48
C PHE A 257 25.50 -25.25 -19.87
N GLN A 258 24.97 -24.39 -20.74
CA GLN A 258 24.66 -24.76 -22.13
C GLN A 258 25.92 -25.16 -22.90
N GLN A 259 27.00 -24.39 -22.76
CA GLN A 259 28.29 -24.69 -23.38
C GLN A 259 28.85 -26.03 -22.88
N GLN A 260 28.84 -26.27 -21.56
CA GLN A 260 29.30 -27.54 -20.98
C GLN A 260 28.50 -28.72 -21.49
N ARG A 261 27.17 -28.59 -21.60
CA ARG A 261 26.31 -29.65 -22.16
C ARG A 261 26.69 -29.97 -23.61
N ILE A 262 26.95 -28.95 -24.43
CA ILE A 262 27.38 -29.13 -25.83
C ILE A 262 28.74 -29.86 -25.88
N VAL A 263 29.72 -29.41 -25.11
CA VAL A 263 31.07 -30.00 -25.08
C VAL A 263 31.01 -31.46 -24.64
N GLN A 264 30.25 -31.79 -23.59
CA GLN A 264 30.11 -33.17 -23.13
C GLN A 264 29.41 -34.06 -24.17
N SER A 265 28.37 -33.55 -24.83
CA SER A 265 27.71 -34.27 -25.93
C SER A 265 28.67 -34.55 -27.09
N GLN A 266 29.51 -33.58 -27.46
CA GLN A 266 30.54 -33.76 -28.48
C GLN A 266 31.61 -34.77 -28.07
N ARG A 267 32.09 -34.73 -26.83
CA ARG A 267 33.05 -35.71 -26.28
C ARG A 267 32.49 -37.13 -26.37
N LEU A 268 31.23 -37.32 -25.97
CA LEU A 268 30.57 -38.63 -26.07
C LEU A 268 30.44 -39.12 -27.52
N LYS A 269 30.07 -38.22 -28.45
CA LYS A 269 30.05 -38.54 -29.89
C LYS A 269 31.42 -38.99 -30.40
N ARG A 270 32.49 -38.33 -29.96
CA ARG A 270 33.87 -38.70 -30.35
C ARG A 270 34.27 -40.07 -29.81
N VAL A 271 33.96 -40.37 -28.56
CA VAL A 271 34.20 -41.70 -27.97
C VAL A 271 33.45 -42.78 -28.75
N ARG A 272 32.19 -42.53 -29.11
CA ARG A 272 31.41 -43.46 -29.93
C ARG A 272 32.03 -43.69 -31.31
N GLN A 273 32.46 -42.62 -31.99
CA GLN A 273 33.12 -42.72 -33.30
C GLN A 273 34.41 -43.54 -33.23
N LEU A 274 35.25 -43.31 -32.22
CA LEU A 274 36.49 -44.08 -32.01
C LEU A 274 36.19 -45.56 -31.79
N HIS A 275 35.15 -45.89 -31.03
CA HIS A 275 34.74 -47.29 -30.82
C HIS A 275 34.25 -47.94 -32.13
N GLU A 276 33.44 -47.24 -32.92
CA GLU A 276 32.97 -47.72 -34.22
C GLU A 276 34.13 -47.95 -35.21
N GLU A 277 35.12 -47.04 -35.24
CA GLU A 277 36.33 -47.18 -36.04
C GLU A 277 37.19 -48.37 -35.59
N HIS A 278 37.44 -48.50 -34.29
CA HIS A 278 38.21 -49.63 -33.74
C HIS A 278 37.56 -50.98 -34.09
N THR A 279 36.22 -51.07 -33.96
CA THR A 279 35.47 -52.28 -34.32
C THR A 279 35.64 -52.63 -35.80
N LYS A 280 35.56 -51.63 -36.70
CA LYS A 280 35.78 -51.84 -38.14
C LYS A 280 37.21 -52.30 -38.44
N ASN A 281 38.20 -51.71 -37.78
CA ASN A 281 39.60 -52.08 -37.95
C ASN A 281 39.85 -53.54 -37.50
N MET A 282 39.25 -53.97 -36.38
CA MET A 282 39.31 -55.35 -35.92
C MET A 282 38.67 -56.33 -36.92
N GLN A 283 37.50 -55.97 -37.47
CA GLN A 283 36.84 -56.79 -38.50
C GLN A 283 37.68 -56.91 -39.78
N GLN A 284 38.31 -55.82 -40.21
CA GLN A 284 39.17 -55.82 -41.39
C GLN A 284 40.44 -56.64 -41.18
N MET A 285 41.06 -56.52 -40.00
CA MET A 285 42.21 -57.33 -39.61
C MET A 285 41.87 -58.82 -39.61
N GLN A 286 40.72 -59.19 -39.04
CA GLN A 286 40.24 -60.57 -39.03
C GLN A 286 40.08 -61.14 -40.45
N ARG A 287 39.45 -60.39 -41.37
CA ARG A 287 39.33 -60.79 -42.79
C ARG A 287 40.69 -60.95 -43.46
N SER A 288 41.65 -60.07 -43.15
CA SER A 288 43.00 -60.19 -43.69
C SER A 288 43.70 -61.44 -43.19
N HIS A 289 43.57 -61.78 -41.91
CA HIS A 289 44.13 -63.01 -41.34
C HIS A 289 43.49 -64.25 -41.96
N GLU A 290 42.17 -64.27 -42.16
CA GLU A 290 41.46 -65.36 -42.83
C GLU A 290 41.99 -65.57 -44.27
N SER A 291 42.18 -64.48 -45.03
CA SER A 291 42.76 -64.56 -46.37
C SER A 291 44.21 -65.07 -46.37
N GLN A 292 45.04 -64.60 -45.44
CA GLN A 292 46.41 -65.09 -45.27
C GLN A 292 46.44 -66.58 -44.91
N GLN A 293 45.54 -67.01 -44.00
CA GLN A 293 45.44 -68.41 -43.59
C GLN A 293 45.07 -69.31 -44.77
N VAL A 294 44.10 -68.90 -45.60
CA VAL A 294 43.75 -69.63 -46.83
C VAL A 294 44.95 -69.70 -47.78
N SER A 295 45.68 -68.59 -47.97
CA SER A 295 46.87 -68.55 -48.83
C SER A 295 47.98 -69.50 -48.36
N VAL A 296 48.29 -69.50 -47.06
CA VAL A 296 49.28 -70.41 -46.45
C VAL A 296 48.84 -71.87 -46.58
N GLN A 297 47.56 -72.18 -46.33
CA GLN A 297 47.02 -73.53 -46.53
C GLN A 297 47.15 -74.00 -47.99
N GLU A 298 46.93 -73.11 -48.95
CA GLU A 298 47.07 -73.44 -50.36
C GLU A 298 48.54 -73.69 -50.75
N GLN A 299 49.49 -72.90 -50.22
CA GLN A 299 50.92 -73.15 -50.39
C GLN A 299 51.35 -74.50 -49.81
N LEU A 300 50.93 -74.82 -48.58
CA LEU A 300 51.17 -76.12 -47.94
C LEU A 300 50.65 -77.28 -48.79
N ARG A 301 49.43 -77.17 -49.36
CA ARG A 301 48.90 -78.19 -50.27
C ARG A 301 49.74 -78.34 -51.54
N LYS A 302 50.26 -77.24 -52.10
CA LYS A 302 51.15 -77.29 -53.26
C LYS A 302 52.45 -78.00 -52.91
N GLU A 303 53.07 -77.68 -51.79
CA GLU A 303 54.30 -78.33 -51.32
C GLU A 303 54.11 -79.83 -51.04
N ILE A 304 53.01 -80.22 -50.38
CA ILE A 304 52.67 -81.63 -50.14
C ILE A 304 52.51 -82.37 -51.47
N ASN A 305 51.82 -81.80 -52.45
CA ASN A 305 51.67 -82.42 -53.77
C ASN A 305 53.01 -82.58 -54.49
N ILE A 306 53.91 -81.59 -54.40
CA ILE A 306 55.27 -81.68 -54.97
C ILE A 306 56.04 -82.81 -54.28
N LEU A 307 55.98 -82.89 -52.95
CA LEU A 307 56.64 -83.93 -52.17
C LEU A 307 56.11 -85.33 -52.54
N GLN A 308 54.79 -85.50 -52.62
CA GLN A 308 54.15 -86.75 -53.02
C GLN A 308 54.59 -87.19 -54.42
N LYS A 309 54.61 -86.27 -55.39
CA LYS A 309 55.10 -86.56 -56.75
C LYS A 309 56.57 -86.99 -56.74
N LYS A 310 57.41 -86.30 -55.95
CA LYS A 310 58.84 -86.62 -55.83
C LYS A 310 59.06 -88.02 -55.27
N ILE A 311 58.38 -88.37 -54.17
CA ILE A 311 58.44 -89.71 -53.58
C ILE A 311 58.04 -90.77 -54.61
N LEU A 312 56.97 -90.55 -55.37
CA LEU A 312 56.51 -91.49 -56.40
C LEU A 312 57.51 -91.67 -57.54
N MET A 313 58.23 -90.61 -57.93
CA MET A 313 59.29 -90.69 -58.95
C MET A 313 60.53 -91.42 -58.44
N ASP A 314 60.88 -91.27 -57.16
CA ASP A 314 62.07 -91.88 -56.54
C ASP A 314 61.85 -93.35 -56.13
N THR A 315 60.61 -93.86 -56.14
CA THR A 315 60.26 -95.24 -55.73
C THR A 315 59.82 -96.16 -56.88
N VAL A 316 59.82 -95.68 -58.13
CA VAL A 316 59.58 -96.46 -59.37
C VAL A 316 60.91 -96.74 -60.05
#